data_AF-A0A484ZN83-F1
#
_entry.id   AF-A0A484ZN83-F1
#
_cell.length_a   1.000
_cell.length_b   1.000
_cell.length_c   1.000
_cell.angle_alpha   90.00
_cell.angle_beta   90.00
_cell.angle_gamma   90.00
#
_symmetry.space_group_name_H-M   'P 1'
#
loop_
_entity.id
_entity.type
_entity.pdbx_description
1 polymer ?
#
loop_
_entity_poly.entity_id
_entity_poly.type
_entity_poly.pdbx_seq_one_letter_code
_entity_poly.pdbx_strand_id
1 'polypeptide(L)'
;MKLNLKRNIVSASVSVILASGLMGVPAHADDVKLKATNTNVAFADFTPKEYSTKGKPNIIVLTMDDLGYGQLPFDESSFEPKSMENREVVDTYRIGIDKAIEAAKKSTPTLLSLMDEGVRFTNGYVAHGVSGPSRAAIMTGRSPARFGVYSNTDAQNGIALEETFLPELFQNNGYYTAAIGKWHLVKN
;
A
#
# COMPACT_ATOMS: atom_id res chain seq x y z
N MET A 1 -43.78 -22.58 23.81
CA MET A 1 -43.08 -23.57 22.95
C MET A 1 -41.77 -22.93 22.48
N LYS A 2 -40.67 -23.21 23.17
CA LYS A 2 -39.34 -22.64 22.89
C LYS A 2 -38.66 -23.53 21.85
N LEU A 3 -38.35 -22.98 20.66
CA LEU A 3 -37.58 -23.70 19.65
C LEU A 3 -36.09 -23.43 19.86
N ASN A 4 -35.39 -24.43 20.40
CA ASN A 4 -33.94 -24.48 20.50
C ASN A 4 -33.36 -24.80 19.11
N LEU A 5 -32.72 -23.84 18.45
CA LEU A 5 -31.90 -24.11 17.26
C LEU A 5 -30.42 -24.12 17.67
N LYS A 6 -29.84 -25.33 17.75
CA LYS A 6 -28.40 -25.53 17.95
C LYS A 6 -27.65 -24.95 16.74
N ARG A 7 -26.79 -23.94 17.00
CA ARG A 7 -25.79 -23.46 16.04
C ARG A 7 -24.69 -24.52 15.92
N ASN A 8 -24.84 -25.42 14.95
CA ASN A 8 -23.70 -26.18 14.43
C ASN A 8 -22.91 -25.28 13.49
N ILE A 9 -21.62 -25.18 13.77
CA ILE A 9 -20.59 -24.47 13.03
C ILE A 9 -20.50 -25.08 11.63
N VAL A 10 -20.88 -24.32 10.61
CA VAL A 10 -20.42 -24.52 9.24
C VAL A 10 -19.64 -23.25 8.89
N SER A 11 -18.36 -23.24 9.25
CA SER A 11 -17.41 -22.30 8.68
C SER A 11 -17.12 -22.78 7.25
N ALA A 12 -18.00 -22.44 6.32
CA ALA A 12 -17.67 -22.50 4.91
C ALA A 12 -16.67 -21.39 4.65
N SER A 13 -15.38 -21.75 4.61
CA SER A 13 -14.31 -20.87 4.14
C SER A 13 -14.59 -20.55 2.68
N VAL A 14 -15.13 -19.36 2.43
CA VAL A 14 -15.31 -18.83 1.08
C VAL A 14 -13.93 -18.40 0.59
N SER A 15 -13.17 -19.35 0.04
CA SER A 15 -12.01 -19.06 -0.79
C SER A 15 -12.52 -18.56 -2.14
N VAL A 16 -12.77 -17.25 -2.24
CA VAL A 16 -12.97 -16.60 -3.54
C VAL A 16 -11.59 -16.44 -4.17
N ILE A 17 -11.21 -17.42 -4.98
CA ILE A 17 -10.19 -17.26 -6.01
C ILE A 17 -10.86 -16.45 -7.13
N LEU A 18 -10.68 -15.13 -7.12
CA LEU A 18 -11.03 -14.29 -8.26
C LEU A 18 -9.91 -14.40 -9.29
N ALA A 19 -9.88 -15.52 -10.00
CA ALA A 19 -9.09 -15.68 -11.21
C ALA A 19 -9.95 -15.31 -12.42
N SER A 20 -9.88 -14.04 -12.83
CA SER A 20 -10.22 -13.65 -14.19
C SER A 20 -9.59 -12.30 -14.58
N GLY A 21 -8.51 -12.41 -15.37
CA GLY A 21 -8.30 -11.54 -16.52
C GLY A 21 -7.65 -10.17 -16.29
N LEU A 22 -6.34 -10.18 -16.02
CA LEU A 22 -5.33 -9.31 -16.64
C LEU A 22 -3.98 -9.92 -16.26
N MET A 23 -3.12 -10.17 -17.24
CA MET A 23 -1.82 -10.83 -17.06
C MET A 23 -0.93 -10.03 -16.09
N GLY A 24 -0.99 -10.35 -14.80
CA GLY A 24 0.06 -10.08 -13.84
C GLY A 24 0.94 -11.32 -13.78
N VAL A 25 2.20 -11.18 -14.17
CA VAL A 25 3.21 -12.24 -13.99
C VAL A 25 3.22 -12.58 -12.49
N PRO A 26 3.04 -13.86 -12.10
CA PRO A 26 3.28 -14.26 -10.72
C PRO A 26 4.77 -14.00 -10.45
N ALA A 27 5.07 -12.99 -9.64
CA ALA A 27 6.42 -12.74 -9.19
C ALA A 27 6.81 -13.87 -8.20
N HIS A 28 7.34 -14.96 -8.74
CA HIS A 28 8.11 -15.93 -7.97
C HIS A 28 9.52 -15.38 -7.80
N ALA A 29 10.02 -15.32 -6.57
CA ALA A 29 11.43 -15.01 -6.32
C ALA A 29 12.27 -16.29 -6.45
N ASP A 30 13.29 -16.24 -7.30
CA ASP A 30 14.21 -17.35 -7.55
C ASP A 30 15.34 -17.45 -6.50
N ASP A 31 15.51 -16.47 -5.58
CA ASP A 31 16.58 -16.50 -4.57
C ASP A 31 16.19 -15.90 -3.19
N VAL A 32 16.45 -16.67 -2.13
CA VAL A 32 15.85 -16.59 -0.77
C VAL A 32 16.73 -15.79 0.22
N LYS A 33 17.65 -14.97 -0.31
CA LYS A 33 18.74 -14.36 0.48
C LYS A 33 18.43 -12.98 1.06
N LEU A 34 17.28 -12.38 0.79
CA LEU A 34 16.91 -11.02 1.22
C LEU A 34 15.52 -11.01 1.85
N LYS A 35 15.27 -10.15 2.87
CA LYS A 35 13.99 -10.17 3.58
C LYS A 35 12.85 -9.85 2.67
N ALA A 36 13.04 -8.90 1.78
CA ALA A 36 11.99 -8.52 0.88
C ALA A 36 11.64 -9.61 -0.15
N THR A 37 12.57 -10.51 -0.50
CA THR A 37 12.28 -11.72 -1.28
C THR A 37 11.72 -12.86 -0.42
N ASN A 38 12.06 -12.92 0.87
CA ASN A 38 11.46 -13.86 1.86
C ASN A 38 10.10 -13.44 2.41
N THR A 39 9.81 -12.13 2.37
CA THR A 39 8.54 -11.51 2.71
C THR A 39 7.79 -11.12 1.45
N ASN A 40 8.23 -11.62 0.28
CA ASN A 40 7.40 -11.57 -0.92
C ASN A 40 6.03 -12.02 -0.49
N VAL A 41 5.07 -11.16 -0.80
CA VAL A 41 3.84 -11.02 -0.04
C VAL A 41 2.91 -12.20 -0.33
N ALA A 42 3.28 -13.33 0.25
CA ALA A 42 2.60 -14.62 0.40
C ALA A 42 3.57 -15.47 1.24
N PHE A 43 3.50 -15.25 2.56
CA PHE A 43 3.86 -16.21 3.62
C PHE A 43 5.24 -16.88 3.51
N ALA A 44 6.21 -16.38 4.27
CA ALA A 44 7.07 -17.33 4.98
C ALA A 44 6.15 -18.25 5.81
N ASP A 45 6.46 -19.54 5.90
CA ASP A 45 5.74 -20.50 6.75
C ASP A 45 5.80 -20.02 8.21
N PHE A 46 4.85 -19.18 8.58
CA PHE A 46 4.66 -18.67 9.91
C PHE A 46 3.50 -19.44 10.51
N THR A 47 3.80 -20.22 11.53
CA THR A 47 2.78 -20.80 12.42
C THR A 47 2.61 -19.83 13.58
N PRO A 48 1.58 -18.98 13.59
CA PRO A 48 1.30 -18.14 14.74
C PRO A 48 1.09 -19.00 15.97
N LYS A 49 1.60 -18.50 17.09
CA LYS A 49 1.37 -19.13 18.40
C LYS A 49 -0.12 -19.15 18.77
N GLU A 50 -0.90 -18.16 18.31
CA GLU A 50 -2.36 -18.10 18.45
C GLU A 50 -2.96 -17.10 17.43
N TYR A 51 -3.99 -17.52 16.69
CA TYR A 51 -4.81 -16.60 15.88
C TYR A 51 -6.04 -16.16 16.67
N SER A 52 -6.19 -14.86 16.89
CA SER A 52 -7.42 -14.30 17.47
C SER A 52 -7.65 -12.87 16.99
N THR A 53 -8.78 -12.68 16.30
CA THR A 53 -9.34 -11.37 15.94
C THR A 53 -10.27 -10.82 17.02
N LYS A 54 -10.50 -11.60 18.10
CA LYS A 54 -11.44 -11.22 19.15
C LYS A 54 -10.90 -10.02 19.92
N GLY A 55 -11.65 -8.91 19.88
CA GLY A 55 -11.28 -7.68 20.57
C GLY A 55 -10.20 -6.84 19.88
N LYS A 56 -9.84 -7.16 18.63
CA LYS A 56 -8.84 -6.43 17.84
C LYS A 56 -9.50 -5.77 16.61
N PRO A 57 -9.12 -4.53 16.24
CA PRO A 57 -9.61 -3.91 15.01
C PRO A 57 -8.97 -4.54 13.78
N ASN A 58 -9.62 -4.44 12.63
CA ASN A 58 -8.97 -4.67 11.33
C ASN A 58 -8.18 -3.42 10.95
N ILE A 59 -7.01 -3.60 10.33
CA ILE A 59 -6.11 -2.51 9.95
C ILE A 59 -5.88 -2.57 8.46
N ILE A 60 -6.14 -1.47 7.76
CA ILE A 60 -5.87 -1.30 6.34
C ILE A 60 -4.91 -0.11 6.20
N VAL A 61 -3.73 -0.37 5.63
CA VAL A 61 -2.76 0.68 5.28
C VAL A 61 -2.82 0.91 3.79
N LEU A 62 -3.34 2.07 3.38
CA LEU A 62 -3.41 2.49 1.98
C LEU A 62 -2.28 3.49 1.68
N THR A 63 -1.46 3.18 0.68
CA THR A 63 -0.42 4.08 0.18
C THR A 63 -0.65 4.38 -1.29
N MET A 64 -0.58 5.66 -1.68
CA MET A 64 -0.68 6.09 -3.06
C MET A 64 0.71 6.50 -3.56
N ASP A 65 1.08 6.07 -4.76
CA ASP A 65 2.38 6.36 -5.35
C ASP A 65 2.32 7.69 -6.10
N ASP A 66 3.31 8.55 -5.88
CA ASP A 66 3.47 9.86 -6.53
C ASP A 66 2.26 10.81 -6.42
N LEU A 67 1.45 10.65 -5.37
CA LEU A 67 0.34 11.57 -5.10
C LEU A 67 0.82 12.81 -4.34
N GLY A 68 0.67 13.97 -4.97
CA GLY A 68 1.00 15.26 -4.38
C GLY A 68 -0.05 15.77 -3.39
N TYR A 69 0.39 16.60 -2.43
CA TYR A 69 -0.46 17.19 -1.40
C TYR A 69 -1.65 17.97 -1.99
N GLY A 70 -1.43 18.74 -3.05
CA GLY A 70 -2.46 19.53 -3.74
C GLY A 70 -3.45 18.70 -4.57
N GLN A 71 -3.37 17.38 -4.57
CA GLN A 71 -4.33 16.51 -5.27
C GLN A 71 -5.46 16.00 -4.37
N LEU A 72 -5.37 16.17 -3.04
CA LEU A 72 -6.37 15.70 -2.07
C LEU A 72 -6.61 16.68 -0.89
N PRO A 73 -7.69 17.47 -0.90
CA PRO A 73 -8.54 17.77 -2.05
C PRO A 73 -7.75 18.50 -3.15
N PHE A 74 -8.27 18.50 -4.37
CA PHE A 74 -7.65 19.24 -5.46
C PHE A 74 -7.55 20.73 -5.10
N ASP A 75 -6.30 21.21 -4.99
CA ASP A 75 -5.95 22.60 -4.72
C ASP A 75 -5.47 23.25 -6.01
N GLU A 76 -6.32 24.06 -6.61
CA GLU A 76 -6.02 24.77 -7.86
C GLU A 76 -4.84 25.75 -7.72
N SER A 77 -4.54 26.23 -6.51
CA SER A 77 -3.38 27.10 -6.27
C SER A 77 -2.05 26.35 -6.34
N SER A 78 -2.07 25.02 -6.20
CA SER A 78 -0.88 24.17 -6.34
C SER A 78 -0.51 23.89 -7.80
N PHE A 79 -1.30 24.41 -8.74
CA PHE A 79 -1.20 24.12 -10.16
C PHE A 79 -0.87 25.38 -10.97
N GLU A 80 0.19 25.33 -11.79
CA GLU A 80 0.55 26.40 -12.72
C GLU A 80 0.21 25.99 -14.16
N PRO A 81 -0.81 26.59 -14.81
CA PRO A 81 -1.23 26.21 -16.16
C PRO A 81 -0.10 26.27 -17.19
N LYS A 82 0.75 27.30 -17.11
CA LYS A 82 1.89 27.49 -18.03
C LYS A 82 2.89 26.33 -17.98
N SER A 83 3.07 25.74 -16.79
CA SER A 83 3.97 24.58 -16.64
C SER A 83 3.47 23.36 -17.42
N MET A 84 2.16 23.30 -17.71
CA MET A 84 1.53 22.17 -18.39
C MET A 84 1.29 22.39 -19.89
N GLU A 85 1.36 23.63 -20.39
CA GLU A 85 1.10 23.94 -21.81
C GLU A 85 2.00 23.16 -22.77
N ASN A 86 3.23 22.86 -22.36
CA ASN A 86 4.23 22.16 -23.19
C ASN A 86 4.54 20.74 -22.69
N ARG A 87 3.72 20.18 -21.79
CA ARG A 87 3.98 18.85 -21.26
C ARG A 87 3.67 17.82 -22.33
N GLU A 88 4.62 16.91 -22.60
CA GLU A 88 4.33 15.76 -23.45
C GLU A 88 3.30 14.87 -22.76
N VAL A 89 2.10 14.82 -23.33
CA VAL A 89 1.03 13.94 -22.89
C VAL A 89 0.76 12.97 -24.02
N VAL A 90 0.75 11.67 -23.71
CA VAL A 90 0.35 10.62 -24.66
C VAL A 90 -1.07 10.88 -25.14
N ASP A 91 -1.36 10.57 -26.40
CA ASP A 91 -2.61 10.96 -27.06
C ASP A 91 -3.86 10.53 -26.30
N THR A 92 -3.83 9.38 -25.63
CA THR A 92 -4.91 8.86 -24.79
C THR A 92 -5.34 9.81 -23.66
N TYR A 93 -4.43 10.61 -23.12
CA TYR A 93 -4.68 11.52 -22.00
C TYR A 93 -4.68 12.99 -22.42
N ARG A 94 -4.58 13.29 -23.74
CA ARG A 94 -4.59 14.67 -24.25
C ARG A 94 -6.00 15.24 -24.16
N ILE A 95 -6.30 15.90 -23.05
CA ILE A 95 -7.53 16.66 -22.82
C ILE A 95 -7.18 18.14 -22.59
N GLY A 96 -8.12 19.05 -22.89
CA GLY A 96 -7.94 20.46 -22.59
C GLY A 96 -7.77 20.70 -21.09
N ILE A 97 -6.94 21.68 -20.72
CA ILE A 97 -6.56 21.87 -19.32
C ILE A 97 -7.75 22.16 -18.39
N ASP A 98 -8.74 22.90 -18.87
CA ASP A 98 -9.96 23.18 -18.12
C ASP A 98 -10.74 21.89 -17.80
N LYS A 99 -10.82 20.97 -18.77
CA LYS A 99 -11.45 19.65 -18.58
C LYS A 99 -10.65 18.80 -17.60
N ALA A 100 -9.32 18.88 -17.62
CA ALA A 100 -8.47 18.17 -16.66
C ALA A 100 -8.69 18.66 -15.23
N ILE A 101 -8.77 19.99 -15.04
CA ILE A 101 -9.05 20.62 -13.74
C ILE A 101 -10.43 20.22 -13.24
N GLU A 102 -11.45 20.28 -14.09
CA GLU A 102 -12.82 19.88 -13.72
C GLU A 102 -12.87 18.40 -13.31
N ALA A 103 -12.19 17.52 -14.06
CA ALA A 103 -12.10 16.10 -13.73
C ALA A 103 -11.38 15.88 -12.39
N ALA A 104 -10.26 16.57 -12.16
CA ALA A 104 -9.47 16.45 -10.93
C ALA A 104 -10.31 16.82 -9.69
N LYS A 105 -11.08 17.92 -9.75
CA LYS A 105 -12.00 18.37 -8.69
C LYS A 105 -13.05 17.32 -8.29
N LYS A 106 -13.40 16.41 -9.20
CA LYS A 106 -14.44 15.38 -9.01
C LYS A 106 -13.87 13.95 -8.86
N SER A 107 -12.55 13.79 -8.91
CA SER A 107 -11.92 12.47 -9.12
C SER A 107 -11.87 11.56 -7.89
N THR A 108 -12.00 12.10 -6.67
CA THR A 108 -11.73 11.34 -5.44
C THR A 108 -12.85 11.39 -4.38
N PRO A 109 -14.15 11.21 -4.73
CA PRO A 109 -15.26 11.40 -3.79
C PRO A 109 -15.19 10.47 -2.57
N THR A 110 -14.76 9.21 -2.74
CA THR A 110 -14.64 8.24 -1.65
C THR A 110 -13.52 8.61 -0.67
N LEU A 111 -12.38 9.10 -1.17
CA LEU A 111 -11.29 9.55 -0.29
C LEU A 111 -11.69 10.81 0.49
N LEU A 112 -12.46 11.71 -0.13
CA LEU A 112 -12.98 12.89 0.56
C LEU A 112 -13.92 12.52 1.71
N SER A 113 -14.82 11.55 1.52
CA SER A 113 -15.66 11.03 2.61
C SER A 113 -14.83 10.42 3.75
N LEU A 114 -13.77 9.67 3.44
CA LEU A 114 -12.85 9.16 4.47
C LEU A 114 -12.12 10.27 5.23
N MET A 115 -11.81 11.39 4.58
CA MET A 115 -11.20 12.55 5.22
C MET A 115 -12.18 13.28 6.15
N ASP A 116 -13.45 13.37 5.75
CA ASP A 116 -14.51 14.04 6.53
C ASP A 116 -14.94 13.21 7.76
N GLU A 117 -14.89 11.88 7.66
CA GLU A 117 -15.24 10.95 8.74
C GLU A 117 -14.06 10.62 9.67
N GLY A 118 -12.84 11.04 9.31
CA GLY A 118 -11.59 10.62 9.95
C GLY A 118 -10.79 11.77 10.56
N VAL A 119 -9.50 11.51 10.74
CA VAL A 119 -8.52 12.52 11.17
C VAL A 119 -7.62 12.86 9.99
N ARG A 120 -7.60 14.14 9.61
CA ARG A 120 -6.73 14.66 8.55
C ARG A 120 -5.50 15.35 9.15
N PHE A 121 -4.32 14.89 8.77
CA PHE A 121 -3.08 15.60 9.02
C PHE A 121 -2.85 16.63 7.91
N THR A 122 -2.70 17.92 8.26
CA THR A 122 -2.34 19.00 7.32
C THR A 122 -0.84 19.12 7.11
N ASN A 123 -0.04 18.47 7.95
CA ASN A 123 1.41 18.44 7.92
C ASN A 123 1.90 16.99 8.07
N GLY A 124 1.78 16.21 7.00
CA GLY A 124 2.31 14.85 6.91
C GLY A 124 3.62 14.82 6.15
N TYR A 125 4.62 14.12 6.67
CA TYR A 125 5.95 14.04 6.07
C TYR A 125 6.33 12.58 5.80
N VAL A 126 7.01 12.36 4.68
CA VAL A 126 7.69 11.11 4.37
C VAL A 126 9.15 11.19 4.82
N ALA A 127 9.73 10.06 5.22
CA ALA A 127 11.15 10.00 5.57
C ALA A 127 12.07 10.27 4.36
N HIS A 128 11.56 10.09 3.14
CA HIS A 128 12.28 10.34 1.90
C HIS A 128 11.31 10.58 0.74
N GLY A 129 11.63 11.52 -0.17
CA GLY A 129 10.76 11.88 -1.31
C GLY A 129 10.79 10.90 -2.50
N VAL A 130 11.26 9.67 -2.30
CA VAL A 130 11.45 8.68 -3.37
C VAL A 130 10.86 7.34 -2.93
N SER A 131 10.19 6.66 -3.86
CA SER A 131 9.33 5.47 -3.60
C SER A 131 9.99 4.40 -2.72
N GLY A 132 11.12 3.83 -3.13
CA GLY A 132 11.82 2.75 -2.39
C GLY A 132 12.22 3.16 -0.97
N PRO A 133 13.03 4.22 -0.77
CA PRO A 133 13.39 4.71 0.57
C PRO A 133 12.18 5.09 1.44
N SER A 134 11.14 5.69 0.85
CA SER A 134 9.90 6.02 1.57
C SER A 134 9.17 4.76 2.05
N ARG A 135 9.04 3.75 1.20
CA ARG A 135 8.41 2.46 1.53
C ARG A 135 9.21 1.70 2.58
N ALA A 136 10.53 1.73 2.50
CA ALA A 136 11.39 1.12 3.51
C ALA A 136 11.14 1.73 4.89
N ALA A 137 10.98 3.05 4.95
CA ALA A 137 10.66 3.74 6.20
C ALA A 137 9.27 3.39 6.74
N ILE A 138 8.25 3.35 5.88
CA ILE A 138 6.89 2.95 6.27
C ILE A 138 6.88 1.52 6.81
N MET A 139 7.58 0.60 6.14
CA MET A 139 7.57 -0.81 6.51
C MET A 139 8.41 -1.13 7.74
N THR A 140 9.46 -0.37 8.04
CA THR A 140 10.35 -0.67 9.18
C THR A 140 10.19 0.29 10.35
N GLY A 141 9.50 1.42 10.16
CA GLY A 141 9.46 2.51 11.13
C GLY A 141 10.82 3.20 11.35
N ARG A 142 11.77 3.03 10.44
CA ARG A 142 13.16 3.51 10.58
C ARG A 142 13.57 4.41 9.43
N SER A 143 14.49 5.32 9.70
CA SER A 143 15.09 6.14 8.64
C SER A 143 15.84 5.24 7.65
N PRO A 144 15.61 5.37 6.33
CA PRO A 144 16.21 4.47 5.34
C PRO A 144 17.74 4.63 5.23
N ALA A 145 18.27 5.78 5.69
CA ALA A 145 19.70 6.00 5.84
C ALA A 145 20.38 5.04 6.83
N ARG A 146 19.64 4.43 7.77
CA ARG A 146 20.21 3.50 8.76
C ARG A 146 20.73 2.20 8.16
N PHE A 147 20.22 1.82 6.99
CA PHE A 147 20.58 0.60 6.28
C PHE A 147 20.95 0.87 4.82
N GLY A 148 21.36 2.11 4.50
CA GLY A 148 22.00 2.45 3.24
C GLY A 148 21.08 2.63 2.03
N VAL A 149 19.79 2.88 2.24
CA VAL A 149 18.81 3.05 1.13
C VAL A 149 18.54 4.53 0.89
N TYR A 150 19.16 5.10 -0.14
CA TYR A 150 19.06 6.54 -0.46
C TYR A 150 18.34 6.81 -1.78
N SER A 151 18.17 5.79 -2.62
CA SER A 151 17.53 5.87 -3.93
C SER A 151 16.68 4.65 -4.22
N ASN A 152 15.90 4.71 -5.31
CA ASN A 152 15.19 3.52 -5.81
C ASN A 152 16.16 2.42 -6.24
N THR A 153 17.35 2.77 -6.74
CA THR A 153 18.38 1.79 -7.11
C THR A 153 18.87 1.03 -5.88
N ASP A 154 19.08 1.71 -4.75
CA ASP A 154 19.51 1.06 -3.51
C ASP A 154 18.41 0.13 -2.96
N ALA A 155 17.15 0.56 -3.05
CA ALA A 155 16.00 -0.20 -2.59
C ALA A 155 15.78 -1.51 -3.39
N GLN A 156 16.31 -1.62 -4.61
CA GLN A 156 16.29 -2.87 -5.38
C GLN A 156 17.15 -3.96 -4.74
N ASN A 157 18.13 -3.63 -3.89
CA ASN A 157 18.87 -4.65 -3.15
C ASN A 157 18.09 -5.19 -1.94
N GLY A 158 16.89 -4.65 -1.70
CA GLY A 158 16.05 -4.95 -0.57
C GLY A 158 16.58 -4.46 0.76
N ILE A 159 15.84 -4.82 1.80
CA ILE A 159 16.13 -4.44 3.19
C ILE A 159 16.68 -5.66 3.93
N ALA A 160 17.60 -5.39 4.86
CA ALA A 160 18.27 -6.40 5.66
C ALA A 160 17.29 -7.29 6.46
N LEU A 161 17.66 -8.55 6.68
CA LEU A 161 16.82 -9.61 7.28
C LEU A 161 16.51 -9.39 8.77
N GLU A 162 17.41 -8.69 9.44
CA GLU A 162 17.33 -8.33 10.84
C GLU A 162 16.32 -7.21 11.13
N GLU A 163 15.94 -6.41 10.14
CA GLU A 163 14.97 -5.34 10.33
C GLU A 163 13.56 -5.91 10.48
N THR A 164 12.85 -5.50 11.53
CA THR A 164 11.47 -5.93 11.76
C THR A 164 10.53 -5.13 10.87
N PHE A 165 9.74 -5.84 10.06
CA PHE A 165 8.75 -5.24 9.18
C PHE A 165 7.39 -5.10 9.91
N LEU A 166 6.62 -4.08 9.56
CA LEU A 166 5.26 -3.85 10.05
C LEU A 166 4.35 -5.09 9.92
N PRO A 167 4.30 -5.80 8.76
CA PRO A 167 3.56 -7.07 8.68
C PRO A 167 4.07 -8.14 9.64
N GLU A 168 5.38 -8.27 9.85
CA GLU A 168 5.95 -9.23 10.82
C GLU A 168 5.50 -8.89 12.25
N LEU A 169 5.49 -7.61 12.61
CA LEU A 169 4.97 -7.15 13.89
C LEU A 169 3.49 -7.52 14.07
N PHE A 170 2.66 -7.35 13.04
CA PHE A 170 1.26 -7.73 13.08
C PHE A 170 1.06 -9.25 13.21
N GLN A 171 1.80 -10.04 12.41
CA GLN A 171 1.77 -11.50 12.48
C GLN A 171 2.14 -12.01 13.87
N ASN A 172 3.19 -11.46 14.48
CA ASN A 172 3.61 -11.78 15.84
C ASN A 172 2.54 -11.46 16.91
N ASN A 173 1.56 -10.63 16.58
CA ASN A 173 0.42 -10.28 17.43
C ASN A 173 -0.90 -10.95 16.98
N GLY A 174 -0.83 -11.99 16.16
CA GLY A 174 -1.97 -12.84 15.79
C GLY A 174 -2.89 -12.25 14.72
N TYR A 175 -2.38 -11.30 13.92
CA TYR A 175 -3.07 -10.79 12.74
C TYR A 175 -2.73 -11.60 11.49
N TYR A 176 -3.71 -11.75 10.61
CA TYR A 176 -3.45 -12.09 9.22
C TYR A 176 -3.02 -10.83 8.47
N THR A 177 -1.99 -10.94 7.64
CA THR A 177 -1.47 -9.83 6.85
C THR A 177 -1.46 -10.19 5.38
N ALA A 178 -1.87 -9.25 4.54
CA ALA A 178 -1.71 -9.30 3.09
C ALA A 178 -1.26 -7.92 2.60
N ALA A 179 -0.54 -7.88 1.48
CA ALA A 179 -0.26 -6.66 0.75
C ALA A 179 -0.57 -6.86 -0.73
N ILE A 180 -1.10 -5.82 -1.36
CA ILE A 180 -1.57 -5.85 -2.74
C ILE A 180 -1.00 -4.62 -3.44
N GLY A 181 -0.43 -4.81 -4.63
CA GLY A 181 0.11 -3.73 -5.45
C GLY A 181 1.62 -3.58 -5.36
N LYS A 182 2.12 -2.34 -5.47
CA LYS A 182 3.55 -2.04 -5.61
C LYS A 182 4.32 -2.25 -4.31
N TRP A 183 5.35 -3.11 -4.36
CA TRP A 183 6.25 -3.36 -3.23
C TRP A 183 7.52 -2.49 -3.27
N HIS A 184 8.30 -2.58 -4.36
CA HIS A 184 9.48 -1.74 -4.63
C HIS A 184 10.59 -1.80 -3.56
N LEU A 185 10.71 -2.91 -2.85
CA LEU A 185 11.77 -3.18 -1.88
C LEU A 185 12.52 -4.49 -2.18
N VAL A 186 12.48 -5.02 -3.41
CA VAL A 186 13.01 -6.35 -3.74
C VAL A 186 14.05 -6.32 -4.83
N LYS A 187 14.92 -7.33 -4.77
CA LYS A 187 15.82 -7.73 -5.84
C LYS A 187 15.01 -8.51 -6.87
N ASN A 188 15.02 -8.02 -8.10
CA ASN A 188 14.62 -8.81 -9.27
C ASN A 188 15.63 -9.92 -9.52
#